data_AF-A0AA37NYK1-F1
#
_entry.id   AF-A0AA37NYK1-F1
#
_cell.length_a   1.000
_cell.length_b   1.000
_cell.length_c   1.000
_cell.angle_alpha   90.00
_cell.angle_beta   90.00
_cell.angle_gamma   90.00
#
_symmetry.space_group_name_H-M   'P 1'
#
loop_
_entity.id
_entity.type
_entity.pdbx_description
1 polymer ?
#
loop_
_entity_poly.entity_id
_entity_poly.type
_entity_poly.pdbx_seq_one_letter_code
_entity_poly.pdbx_strand_id
1 'polypeptide(L)'
;MSYQIITRITITPDLRVMVRMATNNIRPLDFRYNEVESLTEILRTKGRPTLELELLSLFFKGLWQGRTRYDRAVGYTLLTDGIDKYEAWERCREDKEYERGLLLRMRGFLHYRPVPCRCHLEHRGRPVRRISAGRISFSRQHRRIFPSVIDAQAALFMKGWNPDNFQVVEEDTPNLKSQKQ
;
A
#
# COMPACT_ATOMS: atom_id res chain seq x y z
N MET A 1 -11.11 13.50 5.85
CA MET A 1 -11.52 12.61 4.73
C MET A 1 -11.64 11.19 5.25
N SER A 2 -12.78 10.54 5.02
CA SER A 2 -12.96 9.10 5.24
C SER A 2 -12.33 8.32 4.07
N TYR A 3 -11.84 7.11 4.35
CA TYR A 3 -11.35 6.18 3.34
C TYR A 3 -11.77 4.76 3.69
N GLN A 4 -11.83 3.90 2.68
CA GLN A 4 -12.13 2.48 2.85
C GLN A 4 -10.85 1.70 3.13
N ILE A 5 -10.91 0.77 4.08
CA ILE A 5 -9.78 -0.11 4.39
C ILE A 5 -9.99 -1.43 3.67
N ILE A 6 -9.16 -1.69 2.67
CA ILE A 6 -9.23 -2.85 1.78
C ILE A 6 -8.24 -3.91 2.27
N THR A 7 -8.75 -5.13 2.46
CA THR A 7 -7.92 -6.28 2.87
C THR A 7 -7.78 -7.33 1.77
N ARG A 8 -8.76 -7.44 0.86
CA ARG A 8 -8.73 -8.40 -0.24
C ARG A 8 -9.54 -7.87 -1.43
N ILE A 9 -9.04 -8.11 -2.64
CA ILE A 9 -9.74 -7.90 -3.90
C ILE A 9 -9.65 -9.23 -4.65
N THR A 10 -10.78 -9.76 -5.09
CA THR A 10 -10.90 -11.04 -5.79
C THR A 10 -11.70 -10.82 -7.07
N ILE A 11 -11.22 -11.36 -8.19
CA ILE A 11 -12.03 -11.49 -9.41
C ILE A 11 -12.55 -12.91 -9.43
N THR A 12 -13.86 -13.08 -9.46
CA THR A 12 -14.52 -14.38 -9.52
C THR A 12 -14.57 -14.92 -10.96
N PRO A 13 -14.82 -16.23 -11.17
CA PRO A 13 -14.97 -16.81 -12.50
C PRO A 13 -16.08 -16.16 -13.35
N ASP A 14 -17.16 -15.69 -12.73
CA ASP A 14 -18.27 -14.95 -13.37
C ASP A 14 -17.99 -13.44 -13.55
N LEU A 15 -16.70 -13.08 -13.54
CA LEU A 15 -16.19 -11.73 -13.79
C LEU A 15 -16.76 -10.67 -12.82
N ARG A 16 -16.97 -11.02 -11.55
CA ARG A 16 -17.33 -10.05 -10.51
C ARG A 16 -16.12 -9.63 -9.71
N VAL A 17 -16.06 -8.36 -9.36
CA VAL A 17 -15.02 -7.79 -8.51
C VAL A 17 -15.51 -7.76 -7.07
N MET A 18 -15.04 -8.72 -6.29
CA MET A 18 -15.41 -8.88 -4.88
C MET A 18 -14.33 -8.27 -3.98
N VAL A 19 -14.74 -7.45 -3.02
CA VAL A 19 -13.81 -6.67 -2.18
C VAL A 19 -14.14 -6.87 -0.71
N ARG A 20 -13.12 -7.22 0.08
CA ARG A 20 -13.22 -7.27 1.54
C ARG A 20 -12.76 -5.94 2.11
N MET A 21 -13.70 -5.13 2.59
CA MET A 21 -13.44 -3.76 3.03
C MET A 21 -14.21 -3.36 4.28
N ALA A 22 -13.64 -2.42 5.03
CA ALA A 22 -14.39 -1.60 5.97
C ALA A 22 -14.82 -0.30 5.29
N THR A 23 -16.09 0.07 5.46
CA THR A 23 -16.72 1.21 4.77
C THR A 23 -16.18 2.57 5.22
N ASN A 24 -15.56 2.63 6.40
CA ASN A 24 -14.83 3.79 6.87
C ASN A 24 -13.62 3.36 7.73
N ASN A 25 -12.84 4.34 8.17
CA ASN A 25 -11.62 4.18 8.96
C ASN A 25 -11.82 4.41 10.47
N ILE A 26 -13.06 4.52 10.94
CA ILE A 26 -13.42 4.73 12.34
C ILE A 26 -13.51 3.37 13.04
N ARG A 27 -13.01 3.29 14.28
CA ARG A 27 -13.05 2.04 15.06
C ARG A 27 -14.36 1.93 15.84
N PRO A 28 -14.93 0.72 16.01
CA PRO A 28 -14.45 -0.58 15.50
C PRO A 28 -14.64 -0.72 13.99
N LEU A 29 -13.73 -1.45 13.33
CA LEU A 29 -13.80 -1.68 11.88
C LEU A 29 -14.69 -2.89 11.58
N ASP A 30 -15.75 -2.69 10.80
CA ASP A 30 -16.62 -3.75 10.29
C ASP A 30 -16.22 -4.13 8.85
N PHE A 31 -15.63 -5.32 8.68
CA PHE A 31 -15.16 -5.79 7.37
C PHE A 31 -16.21 -6.65 6.69
N ARG A 32 -16.73 -6.17 5.56
CA ARG A 32 -17.70 -6.89 4.72
C ARG A 32 -17.06 -7.33 3.42
N TYR A 33 -17.58 -8.42 2.85
CA TYR A 33 -17.13 -8.95 1.57
C TYR A 33 -18.26 -8.86 0.55
N ASN A 34 -18.20 -7.82 -0.28
CA ASN A 34 -19.29 -7.48 -1.19
C ASN A 34 -18.73 -7.28 -2.60
N GLU A 35 -19.62 -7.36 -3.59
CA GLU A 35 -19.32 -6.92 -4.94
C GLU A 35 -19.18 -5.40 -4.98
N VAL A 36 -18.28 -4.92 -5.83
CA VAL A 36 -18.22 -3.51 -6.23
C VAL A 36 -18.68 -3.42 -7.66
N GLU A 37 -19.97 -3.12 -7.84
CA GLU A 37 -20.67 -3.18 -9.13
C GLU A 37 -19.99 -2.33 -10.21
N SER A 38 -19.53 -1.12 -9.87
CA SER A 38 -18.82 -0.24 -10.80
C SER A 38 -17.51 -0.85 -11.31
N LEU A 39 -16.78 -1.59 -10.48
CA LEU A 39 -15.56 -2.28 -10.89
C LEU A 39 -15.87 -3.55 -11.69
N THR A 40 -16.94 -4.27 -11.34
CA THR A 40 -17.45 -5.38 -12.14
C THR A 40 -17.82 -4.90 -13.55
N GLU A 41 -18.51 -3.76 -13.67
CA GLU A 41 -18.89 -3.19 -14.95
C GLU A 41 -17.66 -2.83 -15.78
N ILE A 42 -16.65 -2.17 -15.19
CA ILE A 42 -15.38 -1.86 -15.87
C ILE A 42 -14.70 -3.15 -16.35
N LEU A 43 -14.66 -4.19 -15.51
CA LEU A 43 -14.06 -5.46 -15.88
C LEU A 43 -14.76 -6.09 -17.09
N ARG A 44 -16.09 -6.07 -17.11
CA ARG A 44 -16.91 -6.68 -18.18
C ARG A 44 -16.86 -5.89 -19.48
N THR A 45 -16.84 -4.56 -19.41
CA THR A 45 -16.94 -3.68 -20.58
C THR A 45 -15.59 -3.31 -21.17
N LYS A 46 -14.59 -3.06 -20.32
CA LYS A 46 -13.26 -2.52 -20.72
C LYS A 46 -12.10 -3.46 -20.41
N GLY A 47 -12.38 -4.59 -19.75
CA GLY A 47 -11.39 -5.62 -19.47
C GLY A 47 -10.48 -5.32 -18.28
N ARG A 48 -9.65 -6.32 -17.97
CA ARG A 48 -8.76 -6.32 -16.81
C ARG A 48 -7.69 -5.22 -16.80
N PRO A 49 -7.04 -4.84 -17.93
CA PRO A 49 -6.07 -3.75 -17.91
C PRO A 49 -6.65 -2.43 -17.41
N THR A 50 -7.88 -2.12 -17.82
CA THR A 50 -8.59 -0.91 -17.39
C THR A 50 -8.98 -0.98 -15.92
N LEU A 51 -9.47 -2.14 -15.46
CA LEU A 51 -9.74 -2.37 -14.05
C LEU A 51 -8.50 -2.15 -13.18
N GLU A 52 -7.33 -2.62 -13.61
CA GLU A 52 -6.08 -2.45 -12.85
C GLU A 52 -5.71 -0.97 -12.68
N LEU A 53 -5.90 -0.15 -13.71
CA LEU A 53 -5.67 1.30 -13.64
C LEU A 53 -6.68 1.99 -12.71
N GLU A 54 -7.95 1.59 -12.75
CA GLU A 54 -8.97 2.12 -11.85
C GLU A 54 -8.66 1.81 -10.38
N LEU A 55 -8.27 0.56 -10.10
CA LEU A 55 -7.84 0.16 -8.77
C LEU A 55 -6.63 0.97 -8.30
N LEU A 56 -5.61 1.16 -9.15
CA LEU A 56 -4.46 2.00 -8.83
C LEU A 56 -4.86 3.45 -8.53
N SER A 57 -5.78 4.02 -9.31
CA SER A 57 -6.34 5.36 -9.10
C SER A 57 -7.01 5.49 -7.74
N LEU A 58 -7.81 4.50 -7.31
CA LEU A 58 -8.47 4.49 -5.99
C LEU A 58 -7.46 4.50 -4.83
N PHE A 59 -6.38 3.73 -4.92
CA PHE A 59 -5.32 3.71 -3.90
C PHE A 59 -4.46 4.98 -3.94
N PHE A 60 -4.12 5.47 -5.13
CA PHE A 60 -3.35 6.69 -5.31
C PHE A 60 -4.08 7.90 -4.72
N LYS A 61 -5.35 8.09 -5.06
CA LYS A 61 -6.21 9.17 -4.52
C LYS A 61 -6.51 9.02 -3.02
N GLY A 62 -6.14 7.88 -2.42
CA GLY A 62 -6.31 7.63 -0.99
C GLY A 62 -7.75 7.33 -0.57
N LEU A 63 -8.66 7.12 -1.54
CA LEU A 63 -10.02 6.66 -1.32
C LEU A 63 -9.99 5.25 -0.71
N TRP A 64 -9.07 4.42 -1.21
CA TRP A 64 -8.79 3.08 -0.71
C TRP A 64 -7.41 3.04 -0.06
N GLN A 65 -7.30 2.37 1.09
CA GLN A 65 -6.03 2.08 1.77
C GLN A 65 -5.99 0.63 2.19
N GLY A 66 -4.81 0.04 2.24
CA GLY A 66 -4.69 -1.37 2.62
C GLY A 66 -3.26 -1.85 2.67
N ARG A 67 -3.07 -3.16 2.64
CA ARG A 67 -1.76 -3.80 2.41
C ARG A 67 -1.81 -4.68 1.18
N THR A 68 -2.47 -4.18 0.14
CA THR A 68 -2.68 -4.89 -1.12
C THR A 68 -1.50 -4.66 -2.06
N ARG A 69 -1.43 -5.43 -3.15
CA ARG A 69 -0.45 -5.19 -4.22
C ARG A 69 -0.59 -3.81 -4.87
N TYR A 70 -1.79 -3.24 -4.89
CA TYR A 70 -2.06 -1.92 -5.44
C TYR A 70 -1.50 -0.81 -4.53
N ASP A 71 -1.72 -0.93 -3.21
CA ASP A 71 -1.12 -0.02 -2.22
C ASP A 71 0.42 -0.02 -2.31
N ARG A 72 1.01 -1.22 -2.44
CA ARG A 72 2.46 -1.37 -2.66
C ARG A 72 2.93 -0.77 -3.97
N ALA A 73 2.24 -1.04 -5.07
CA ALA A 73 2.62 -0.53 -6.38
C ALA A 73 2.63 1.01 -6.42
N VAL A 74 1.64 1.64 -5.81
CA VAL A 74 1.63 3.10 -5.60
C VAL A 74 2.85 3.53 -4.77
N GLY A 75 3.06 2.89 -3.61
CA GLY A 75 4.19 3.24 -2.74
C GLY A 75 5.56 3.06 -3.37
N TYR A 76 5.77 2.00 -4.14
CA TYR A 76 7.01 1.76 -4.85
C TYR A 76 7.24 2.81 -5.92
N THR A 77 6.23 3.12 -6.74
CA THR A 77 6.37 4.12 -7.81
C THR A 77 6.73 5.49 -7.24
N LEU A 78 6.03 5.92 -6.19
CA LEU A 78 6.30 7.22 -5.58
C LEU A 78 7.69 7.26 -4.95
N LEU A 79 8.11 6.18 -4.29
CA LEU A 79 9.45 6.07 -3.72
C LEU A 79 10.54 6.07 -4.79
N THR A 80 10.42 5.23 -5.83
CA THR A 80 11.47 5.05 -6.85
C THR A 80 11.65 6.29 -7.71
N ASP A 81 10.55 6.97 -8.01
CA ASP A 81 10.56 8.15 -8.88
C ASP A 81 10.74 9.44 -8.06
N GLY A 82 10.80 9.34 -6.72
CA GLY A 82 10.93 10.50 -5.83
C GLY A 82 9.76 11.48 -5.91
N ILE A 83 8.56 10.98 -6.18
CA ILE A 83 7.38 11.79 -6.48
C ILE A 83 6.61 12.10 -5.20
N ASP A 84 6.50 13.37 -4.81
CA ASP A 84 5.59 13.74 -3.72
C ASP A 84 4.14 13.40 -4.09
N LYS A 85 3.45 12.74 -3.16
CA LYS A 85 2.10 12.23 -3.40
C LYS A 85 1.09 13.35 -3.62
N TYR A 86 1.21 14.44 -2.85
CA TYR A 86 0.27 15.56 -2.93
C TYR A 86 0.51 16.36 -4.21
N GLU A 87 1.77 16.64 -4.56
CA GLU A 87 2.12 17.31 -5.81
C GLU A 87 1.63 16.53 -7.04
N ALA A 88 1.86 15.22 -7.07
CA ALA A 88 1.34 14.37 -8.14
C ALA A 88 -0.19 14.36 -8.19
N TRP A 89 -0.85 14.38 -7.02
CA TRP A 89 -2.31 14.41 -6.94
C TRP A 89 -2.88 15.71 -7.51
N GLU A 90 -2.32 16.87 -7.14
CA GLU A 90 -2.72 18.17 -7.69
C GLU A 90 -2.51 18.18 -9.20
N ARG A 91 -1.36 17.73 -9.69
CA ARG A 91 -1.08 17.68 -11.14
C ARG A 91 -2.07 16.79 -11.90
N CYS A 92 -2.46 15.64 -11.36
CA CYS A 92 -3.45 14.74 -11.97
C CYS A 92 -4.86 15.37 -12.11
N ARG A 93 -5.16 16.45 -11.38
CA ARG A 93 -6.45 17.14 -11.51
C ARG A 93 -6.55 17.88 -12.83
N GLU A 94 -5.46 18.46 -13.29
CA GLU A 94 -5.38 19.28 -14.50
C GLU A 94 -4.87 18.49 -15.72
N ASP A 95 -3.92 17.58 -15.51
CA ASP A 95 -3.23 16.86 -16.59
C ASP A 95 -3.61 15.37 -16.60
N LYS A 96 -4.52 15.01 -17.52
CA LYS A 96 -5.00 13.62 -17.69
C LYS A 96 -4.00 12.72 -18.41
N GLU A 97 -3.09 13.27 -19.20
CA GLU A 97 -2.03 12.49 -19.82
C GLU A 97 -0.98 12.10 -18.77
N TYR A 98 -0.63 13.02 -17.88
CA TYR A 98 0.20 12.74 -16.71
C TYR A 98 -0.45 11.71 -15.79
N GLU A 99 -1.73 11.87 -15.44
CA GLU A 99 -2.45 10.88 -14.61
C GLU A 99 -2.37 9.48 -15.24
N ARG A 100 -2.66 9.37 -16.54
CA ARG A 100 -2.59 8.10 -17.27
C ARG A 100 -1.18 7.52 -17.28
N GLY A 101 -0.17 8.34 -17.57
CA GLY A 101 1.24 7.93 -17.57
C GLY A 101 1.71 7.44 -16.21
N LEU A 102 1.32 8.13 -15.14
CA LEU A 102 1.64 7.75 -13.76
C LEU A 102 0.99 6.41 -13.38
N LEU A 103 -0.30 6.22 -13.70
CA LEU A 103 -0.99 4.95 -13.43
C LEU A 103 -0.37 3.79 -14.22
N LEU A 104 0.10 4.02 -15.44
CA LEU A 104 0.81 3.00 -16.22
C LEU A 104 2.17 2.63 -15.60
N ARG A 105 2.91 3.59 -15.05
CA ARG A 105 4.13 3.29 -14.26
C ARG A 105 3.80 2.45 -13.03
N MET A 106 2.79 2.85 -12.27
CA MET A 106 2.32 2.09 -11.10
C MET A 106 1.92 0.67 -11.46
N ARG A 107 1.29 0.49 -12.63
CA ARG A 107 0.93 -0.84 -13.14
C ARG A 107 2.14 -1.76 -13.29
N GLY A 108 3.29 -1.23 -13.69
CA GLY A 108 4.55 -1.97 -13.79
C GLY A 108 4.97 -2.65 -12.47
N PHE A 109 4.58 -2.08 -11.33
CA PHE A 109 4.91 -2.62 -10.01
C PHE A 109 3.87 -3.60 -9.44
N LEU A 110 2.73 -3.84 -10.09
CA LEU A 110 1.67 -4.72 -9.55
C LEU A 110 2.13 -6.15 -9.27
N HIS A 111 3.14 -6.61 -10.00
CA HIS A 111 3.70 -7.95 -9.91
C HIS A 111 5.14 -7.96 -9.41
N TYR A 112 5.69 -6.79 -9.11
CA TYR A 112 7.02 -6.67 -8.54
C TYR A 112 7.05 -7.34 -7.16
N ARG A 113 8.05 -8.21 -6.97
CA ARG A 113 8.29 -8.89 -5.71
C ARG A 113 9.66 -8.47 -5.21
N PRO A 114 9.73 -7.66 -4.13
CA PRO A 114 11.01 -7.27 -3.59
C PRO A 114 11.73 -8.47 -2.99
N VAL A 115 13.06 -8.34 -2.85
CA VAL A 115 13.87 -9.31 -2.11
C VAL A 115 13.32 -9.42 -0.69
N PRO A 116 12.89 -10.61 -0.25
CA PRO A 116 12.37 -10.79 1.09
C PRO A 116 13.47 -10.50 2.12
N CYS A 117 13.18 -9.57 3.02
CA CYS A 117 14.05 -9.23 4.13
C CYS A 117 13.16 -8.72 5.26
N ARG A 118 12.99 -9.55 6.30
CA ARG A 118 12.24 -9.10 7.48
C ARG A 118 13.04 -7.99 8.14
N CYS A 119 12.44 -6.82 8.28
CA CYS A 119 13.10 -5.68 8.88
C CYS A 119 12.12 -4.82 9.68
N HIS A 120 12.66 -3.94 10.51
CA HIS A 120 11.92 -2.87 11.15
C HIS A 120 12.61 -1.52 10.94
N LEU A 121 11.86 -0.46 11.21
CA LEU A 121 12.35 0.91 11.13
C LEU A 121 12.70 1.41 12.52
N GLU A 122 13.81 2.14 12.60
CA GLU A 122 14.21 2.89 13.79
C GLU A 122 14.42 4.36 13.46
N HIS A 123 14.10 5.22 14.42
CA HIS A 123 14.44 6.64 14.34
C HIS A 123 15.19 7.02 15.60
N ARG A 124 16.46 7.44 15.47
CA ARG A 124 17.33 7.80 16.59
C ARG A 124 17.36 6.72 17.69
N GLY A 125 17.53 5.45 17.29
CA GLY A 125 17.58 4.29 18.19
C GLY A 125 16.25 3.90 18.85
N ARG A 126 15.11 4.41 18.36
CA ARG A 126 13.78 4.02 18.84
C ARG A 126 13.01 3.27 17.74
N PRO A 127 12.56 2.02 17.99
CA PRO A 127 11.80 1.26 17.00
C PRO A 127 10.44 1.88 16.71
N VAL A 128 10.08 1.92 15.43
CA VAL A 128 8.79 2.40 14.93
C VAL A 128 7.73 1.33 15.18
N ARG A 129 6.70 1.69 15.96
CA ARG A 129 5.54 0.84 16.24
C ARG A 129 4.42 1.03 15.22
N ARG A 130 4.15 2.28 14.83
CA ARG A 130 3.07 2.63 13.90
C ARG A 130 3.44 3.88 13.12
N ILE A 131 3.04 3.89 11.86
CA ILE A 131 3.16 5.03 10.94
C ILE A 131 1.74 5.44 10.55
N SER A 132 1.44 6.72 10.69
CA SER A 132 0.21 7.38 10.25
C SER A 132 0.55 8.66 9.50
N ALA A 133 -0.43 9.22 8.78
CA ALA A 133 -0.29 10.54 8.20
C ALA A 133 -0.06 11.56 9.33
N GLY A 134 1.08 12.26 9.32
CA GLY A 134 1.44 13.27 10.32
C GLY A 134 1.84 12.78 11.71
N ARG A 135 1.84 11.46 11.99
CA ARG A 135 2.29 10.94 13.29
C ARG A 135 3.01 9.60 13.16
N ILE A 136 4.12 9.45 13.87
CA ILE A 136 4.80 8.18 14.10
C ILE A 136 4.76 7.88 15.59
N SER A 137 4.52 6.60 15.92
CA SER A 137 4.62 6.12 17.30
C SER A 137 5.81 5.17 17.43
N PHE A 138 6.52 5.27 18.54
CA PHE A 138 7.70 4.48 18.84
C PHE A 138 7.45 3.59 20.06
N SER A 139 8.09 2.41 20.11
CA SER A 139 8.05 1.53 21.28
C SER A 139 9.19 0.53 21.22
N ARG A 140 9.81 0.24 22.36
CA ARG A 140 10.83 -0.81 22.48
C ARG A 140 10.24 -2.22 22.50
N GLN A 141 9.02 -2.38 23.03
CA GLN A 141 8.36 -3.68 23.17
C GLN A 141 7.66 -4.12 21.87
N HIS A 142 7.14 -3.17 21.10
CA HIS A 142 6.38 -3.45 19.90
C HIS A 142 6.90 -2.65 18.72
N ARG A 143 7.36 -3.35 17.68
CA ARG A 143 7.82 -2.76 16.44
C ARG A 143 7.01 -3.26 15.26
N ARG A 144 6.89 -2.43 14.23
CA ARG A 144 6.27 -2.81 12.98
C ARG A 144 7.29 -3.56 12.12
N ILE A 145 6.99 -4.82 11.84
CA ILE A 145 7.78 -5.64 10.93
C ILE A 145 7.31 -5.42 9.49
N PHE A 146 8.27 -5.25 8.60
CA PHE A 146 8.09 -5.18 7.16
C PHE A 146 8.68 -6.44 6.52
N PRO A 147 8.12 -6.90 5.39
CA PRO A 147 8.61 -8.10 4.71
C PRO A 147 9.80 -7.82 3.78
N SER A 148 10.11 -6.56 3.48
CA SER A 148 11.29 -6.14 2.72
C SER A 148 11.73 -4.71 3.09
N VAL A 149 12.97 -4.36 2.75
CA VAL A 149 13.53 -3.01 2.95
C VAL A 149 12.70 -1.96 2.18
N ILE A 150 12.37 -2.23 0.92
CA ILE A 150 11.59 -1.30 0.10
C ILE A 150 10.15 -1.13 0.62
N ASP A 151 9.54 -2.18 1.20
CA ASP A 151 8.24 -2.04 1.87
C ASP A 151 8.30 -1.10 3.07
N ALA A 152 9.41 -1.11 3.81
CA ALA A 152 9.62 -0.22 4.94
C ALA A 152 9.79 1.24 4.47
N GLN A 153 10.65 1.47 3.48
CA GLN A 153 10.89 2.80 2.91
C GLN A 153 9.64 3.38 2.25
N ALA A 154 8.94 2.59 1.42
CA ALA A 154 7.72 3.01 0.75
C ALA A 154 6.62 3.37 1.76
N ALA A 155 6.54 2.68 2.89
CA ALA A 155 5.56 3.00 3.93
C ALA A 155 5.82 4.33 4.64
N LEU A 156 7.09 4.77 4.76
CA LEU A 156 7.44 6.10 5.25
C LEU A 156 7.11 7.16 4.22
N PHE A 157 7.60 6.95 2.99
CA PHE A 157 7.44 7.87 1.88
C PHE A 157 5.96 8.16 1.58
N MET A 158 5.13 7.12 1.49
CA MET A 158 3.68 7.21 1.33
C MET A 158 2.95 8.01 2.42
N LYS A 159 3.58 8.16 3.60
CA LYS A 159 3.02 8.89 4.74
C LYS A 159 3.66 10.26 4.93
N GLY A 160 4.46 10.72 3.97
CA GLY A 160 5.12 12.03 3.96
C GLY A 160 6.35 12.11 4.86
N TRP A 161 6.95 10.97 5.21
CA TRP A 161 8.16 10.92 6.02
C TRP A 161 9.35 10.60 5.15
N ASN A 162 10.39 11.42 5.22
CA ASN A 162 11.65 11.14 4.52
C ASN A 162 12.28 9.83 5.04
N PRO A 163 12.43 8.78 4.21
CA PRO A 163 13.05 7.52 4.60
C PRO A 163 14.48 7.67 5.12
N ASP A 164 15.24 8.67 4.67
CA ASP A 164 16.65 8.86 5.05
C ASP A 164 16.84 9.22 6.52
N ASN A 165 15.78 9.73 7.17
CA ASN A 165 15.79 10.00 8.61
C ASN A 165 15.65 8.73 9.46
N PHE A 166 15.44 7.57 8.83
CA PHE A 166 15.17 6.31 9.49
C PHE A 166 16.23 5.28 9.12
N GLN A 167 16.62 4.48 10.12
CA GLN A 167 17.45 3.32 9.91
C GLN A 167 16.55 2.11 9.67
N VAL A 168 16.85 1.34 8.62
CA VAL A 168 16.26 0.00 8.44
C VAL A 168 17.17 -0.99 9.15
N VAL A 169 16.60 -1.74 10.08
CA VAL A 169 17.31 -2.78 10.82
C VAL A 169 16.75 -4.13 10.36
N GLU A 170 17.61 -4.98 9.83
CA GLU A 170 17.26 -6.33 9.43
C GLU A 170 17.05 -7.21 10.67
N GLU A 171 16.04 -8.06 10.62
CA GLU A 171 15.80 -9.04 11.67
C GLU A 171 16.63 -10.27 11.36
N ASP A 172 17.65 -10.51 12.19
CA ASP A 172 18.27 -11.83 12.24
C ASP A 172 17.17 -12.84 12.50
N THR A 173 17.03 -13.81 11.60
CA THR A 173 16.09 -14.90 11.84
C THR A 173 16.76 -15.81 12.87
N PRO A 174 16.33 -15.91 14.14
CA PRO A 174 16.81 -17.02 14.94
C PRO A 174 16.33 -18.29 14.25
N ASN A 175 17.27 -19.17 13.93
CA ASN A 175 17.02 -20.52 13.50
C ASN A 175 15.90 -21.13 14.36
N LEU A 176 14.72 -21.35 13.78
CA LEU A 176 13.61 -22.12 14.38
C LEU A 176 13.95 -23.63 14.44
N LYS A 177 15.22 -23.98 14.66
CA LYS A 177 15.73 -25.34 14.88
C LYS A 177 16.51 -25.39 16.19
N SER A 178 15.83 -25.17 17.31
CA SER A 178 16.32 -25.57 18.65
C SER A 178 15.17 -25.39 19.64
N GLN A 179 14.27 -26.36 19.69
CA GLN A 179 13.46 -26.75 20.87
C GLN A 179 12.55 -27.93 20.49
N LYS A 180 13.18 -29.08 20.28
CA LYS A 180 12.65 -30.38 20.66
C LYS A 180 13.84 -31.15 21.24
N GLN A 181 13.99 -31.06 22.57
CA GLN A 181 14.60 -32.09 23.38
C GLN A 181 13.50 -32.63 24.28
#